data_AF-A0AAN8W925-F1
#
_entry.id   AF-A0AAN8W925-F1
#
_cell.length_a   1.000
_cell.length_b   1.000
_cell.length_c   1.000
_cell.angle_alpha   90.00
_cell.angle_beta   90.00
_cell.angle_gamma   90.00
#
_symmetry.space_group_name_H-M   'P 1'
#
loop_
_entity.id
_entity.type
_entity.pdbx_description
1 polymer ?
#
loop_
_entity_poly.entity_id
_entity_poly.type
_entity_poly.pdbx_seq_one_letter_code
_entity_poly.pdbx_strand_id
1 'polypeptide(L)'
;NHDLSFADRAILDSMRCHDYHKRSLGLAPHGTYWRVLRRICTVDMLVAKRINETAPIRRKCNLMLSRDLLDPKSREGPEFCKAMHGMIEWAGKANISDAFPWLRWLDLQG
;
A
#
# COMPACT_ATOMS: atom_id res chain seq x y z
N ASN A 1 1.06 0.80 -29.76
CA ASN A 1 1.72 -0.15 -28.83
C ASN A 1 2.93 0.48 -28.14
N HIS A 2 2.82 1.69 -27.59
CA HIS A 2 3.89 2.34 -26.81
C HIS A 2 3.46 2.66 -25.36
N ASP A 3 2.17 2.52 -25.02
CA ASP A 3 1.64 2.87 -23.69
C ASP A 3 2.05 1.87 -22.59
N LEU A 4 2.32 0.61 -22.96
CA LEU A 4 2.72 -0.43 -22.01
C LEU A 4 4.09 -0.13 -21.37
N SER A 5 5.01 0.49 -22.10
CA SER A 5 6.36 0.82 -21.60
C SER A 5 6.34 1.89 -20.49
N PHE A 6 5.26 2.67 -20.39
CA PHE A 6 5.05 3.68 -19.35
C PHE A 6 3.93 3.29 -18.36
N ALA A 7 3.29 2.14 -18.58
CA ALA A 7 2.20 1.67 -17.72
C ALA A 7 2.72 1.09 -16.40
N ASP A 8 3.98 0.66 -16.37
CA ASP A 8 4.63 0.13 -15.18
C ASP A 8 5.22 1.26 -14.32
N ARG A 9 4.91 1.18 -13.04
CA ARG A 9 5.38 2.08 -11.99
C ARG A 9 6.68 1.57 -11.39
N ALA A 10 7.58 2.47 -11.02
CA ALA A 10 8.73 2.11 -10.20
C ALA A 10 8.25 1.57 -8.84
N ILE A 11 8.79 0.42 -8.44
CA ILE A 11 8.40 -0.29 -7.21
C ILE A 11 9.56 -0.16 -6.24
N LEU A 12 9.31 0.51 -5.11
CA LEU A 12 10.26 0.62 -4.01
C LEU A 12 10.66 -0.77 -3.51
N ASP A 13 11.93 -0.95 -3.17
CA ASP A 13 12.45 -2.25 -2.72
C ASP A 13 11.77 -2.76 -1.44
N SER A 14 11.36 -1.87 -0.54
CA SER A 14 10.54 -2.21 0.63
C SER A 14 9.24 -2.91 0.25
N MET A 15 8.62 -2.53 -0.87
CA MET A 15 7.39 -3.13 -1.38
C MET A 15 7.62 -4.42 -2.17
N ARG A 16 8.88 -4.79 -2.43
CA ARG A 16 9.24 -6.09 -3.01
C ARG A 16 9.33 -7.20 -1.97
N CYS A 17 9.37 -6.85 -0.69
CA CYS A 17 9.37 -7.80 0.42
C CYS A 17 8.25 -8.84 0.25
N HIS A 18 8.60 -10.12 0.35
CA HIS A 18 7.71 -11.27 0.16
C HIS A 18 6.86 -11.24 -1.13
N ASP A 19 7.40 -10.69 -2.23
CA ASP A 19 6.68 -10.52 -3.50
C ASP A 19 5.39 -9.67 -3.38
N TYR A 20 5.29 -8.79 -2.38
CA TYR A 20 4.08 -8.00 -2.12
C TYR A 20 3.65 -7.20 -3.34
N HIS A 21 4.61 -6.58 -4.03
CA HIS A 21 4.37 -5.86 -5.27
C HIS A 21 3.62 -6.69 -6.31
N LYS A 22 3.88 -8.00 -6.47
CA LYS A 22 3.21 -8.83 -7.49
C LYS A 22 1.76 -9.15 -7.15
N ARG A 23 1.41 -9.13 -5.85
CA ARG A 23 0.10 -9.56 -5.35
C ARG A 23 -0.81 -8.38 -4.98
N SER A 24 -0.24 -7.20 -4.74
CA SER A 24 -0.96 -6.00 -4.33
C SER A 24 -1.77 -5.37 -5.48
N LEU A 25 -3.02 -4.99 -5.22
CA LEU A 25 -3.84 -4.18 -6.15
C LEU A 25 -3.15 -2.84 -6.50
N GLY A 26 -2.52 -2.24 -5.50
CA GLY A 26 -1.89 -0.94 -5.59
C GLY A 26 -0.48 -0.95 -6.16
N LEU A 27 0.17 -2.10 -6.31
CA LEU A 27 1.56 -2.19 -6.78
C LEU A 27 1.83 -3.24 -7.88
N ALA A 28 0.89 -4.16 -8.15
CA ALA A 28 1.05 -5.16 -9.20
C ALA A 28 1.41 -4.53 -10.54
N PRO A 29 2.42 -5.08 -11.25
CA PRO A 29 2.75 -4.68 -12.61
C PRO A 29 1.54 -4.79 -13.53
N HIS A 30 1.53 -3.98 -14.58
CA HIS A 30 0.44 -3.96 -15.54
C HIS A 30 0.37 -5.31 -16.28
N GLY A 31 -0.73 -6.05 -16.09
CA GLY A 31 -0.86 -7.39 -16.67
C GLY A 31 -2.27 -7.96 -16.56
N THR A 32 -2.44 -9.20 -17.00
CA THR A 32 -3.73 -9.93 -16.89
C THR A 32 -4.20 -10.03 -15.44
N TYR A 33 -3.30 -10.39 -14.52
CA TYR A 33 -3.58 -10.48 -13.08
C TYR A 33 -4.18 -9.18 -12.53
N TRP A 34 -3.47 -8.06 -12.71
CA TRP A 34 -3.90 -6.77 -12.20
C TRP A 34 -5.19 -6.27 -12.85
N ARG A 35 -5.40 -6.52 -14.15
CA ARG A 35 -6.66 -6.16 -14.83
C ARG A 35 -7.86 -6.91 -14.25
N VAL A 36 -7.71 -8.20 -13.98
CA VAL A 36 -8.76 -9.01 -13.33
C VAL A 36 -9.00 -8.51 -11.91
N LEU A 37 -7.94 -8.33 -11.11
CA LEU A 37 -8.05 -7.86 -9.73
C LEU A 37 -8.72 -6.49 -9.66
N ARG A 38 -8.32 -5.55 -10.52
CA ARG A 38 -8.96 -4.23 -10.64
C ARG A 38 -10.44 -4.37 -10.96
N ARG A 39 -10.81 -5.19 -11.94
CA ARG A 39 -12.22 -5.39 -12.32
C ARG A 39 -13.05 -5.87 -11.14
N ILE A 40 -12.59 -6.89 -10.42
CA ILE A 40 -13.28 -7.39 -9.22
C ILE A 40 -13.46 -6.26 -8.20
N CYS A 41 -12.39 -5.51 -7.92
CA CYS A 41 -12.48 -4.40 -6.97
C CYS A 41 -13.47 -3.32 -7.42
N THR A 42 -13.42 -2.87 -8.66
CA THR A 42 -14.26 -1.75 -9.13
C THR A 42 -15.71 -2.14 -9.38
N VAL A 43 -15.96 -3.38 -9.79
CA VAL A 43 -17.31 -3.83 -10.14
C VAL A 43 -18.02 -4.41 -8.92
N ASP A 44 -17.33 -5.21 -8.10
CA ASP A 44 -17.97 -6.05 -7.09
C ASP A 44 -17.73 -5.59 -5.65
N MET A 45 -16.59 -4.95 -5.35
CA MET A 45 -16.21 -4.63 -3.96
C MET A 45 -16.37 -3.14 -3.60
N LEU A 46 -15.89 -2.25 -4.45
CA LEU A 46 -15.80 -0.80 -4.23
C LEU A 46 -16.93 -0.03 -4.92
N VAL A 47 -18.07 -0.69 -5.12
CA VAL A 47 -19.31 -0.05 -5.60
C VAL A 47 -20.08 0.56 -4.43
N ALA A 48 -20.72 1.71 -4.65
CA ALA A 48 -21.44 2.47 -3.62
C ALA A 48 -22.38 1.61 -2.77
N LYS A 49 -23.14 0.70 -3.40
CA LYS A 49 -24.01 -0.24 -2.71
C LYS A 49 -23.26 -1.06 -1.65
N ARG A 50 -22.17 -1.73 -2.04
CA ARG A 50 -21.37 -2.60 -1.15
C ARG A 50 -20.60 -1.80 -0.10
N ILE A 51 -20.14 -0.60 -0.45
CA ILE A 51 -19.52 0.33 0.50
C ILE A 51 -20.51 0.75 1.60
N ASN A 52 -21.77 0.96 1.25
CA ASN A 52 -22.83 1.34 2.19
C ASN A 52 -23.28 0.14 3.04
N GLU A 53 -23.42 -1.04 2.44
CA GLU A 53 -23.73 -2.28 3.18
C GLU A 53 -22.67 -2.61 4.24
N THR A 54 -21.39 -2.34 3.95
CA THR A 54 -20.27 -2.57 4.90
C THR A 54 -20.02 -1.42 5.88
N ALA A 55 -20.74 -0.29 5.76
CA ALA A 55 -20.58 0.88 6.62
C ALA A 55 -20.71 0.60 8.13
N PRO A 56 -21.65 -0.21 8.65
CA PRO A 56 -21.75 -0.44 10.09
C PRO A 56 -20.50 -1.14 10.67
N ILE A 57 -19.95 -2.12 9.95
CA ILE A 57 -18.74 -2.84 10.37
C ILE A 57 -17.54 -1.88 10.35
N ARG A 58 -17.38 -1.10 9.28
CA ARG A 58 -16.28 -0.12 9.18
C ARG A 58 -16.34 0.94 10.28
N ARG A 59 -17.54 1.46 10.60
CA ARG A 59 -17.72 2.39 11.73
C ARG A 59 -17.34 1.76 13.07
N LYS A 60 -17.76 0.51 13.32
CA LYS A 60 -17.38 -0.22 14.53
C LYS A 60 -15.86 -0.39 14.64
N CYS A 61 -15.20 -0.84 13.58
CA CYS A 61 -13.73 -0.98 13.57
C CYS A 61 -13.02 0.35 13.83
N ASN A 62 -13.46 1.43 13.20
CA ASN A 62 -12.87 2.75 13.42
C ASN A 62 -13.03 3.22 14.88
N LEU A 63 -14.18 2.99 15.50
CA LEU A 63 -14.40 3.34 16.91
C LEU A 63 -13.51 2.53 17.85
N MET A 64 -13.40 1.22 17.61
CA MET A 64 -12.52 0.36 18.42
C MET A 64 -11.06 0.77 18.27
N LEU A 65 -10.58 0.94 17.03
CA LEU A 65 -9.22 1.39 16.78
C LEU A 65 -8.96 2.76 17.41
N SER A 66 -9.87 3.73 17.24
CA SER A 66 -9.72 5.06 17.84
C SER A 66 -9.66 4.99 19.37
N ARG A 67 -10.43 4.10 20.01
CA ARG A 67 -10.36 3.88 21.45
C ARG A 67 -9.00 3.32 21.85
N ASP A 68 -8.53 2.28 21.17
CA ASP A 68 -7.30 1.58 21.52
C ASP A 68 -6.05 2.44 21.24
N LEU A 69 -6.11 3.34 20.26
CA LEU A 69 -5.07 4.33 19.96
C LEU A 69 -5.01 5.47 20.98
N LEU A 70 -6.16 5.91 21.52
CA LEU A 70 -6.26 7.06 22.42
C LEU A 70 -6.24 6.68 23.90
N ASP A 71 -6.31 5.39 24.24
CA ASP A 71 -6.22 4.93 25.62
C ASP A 71 -4.79 5.16 26.16
N PRO A 72 -4.60 6.05 27.15
CA PRO A 72 -3.27 6.34 27.71
C PRO A 72 -2.65 5.15 28.45
N LYS A 73 -3.45 4.10 28.76
CA LYS A 73 -2.98 2.86 29.38
C LYS A 73 -2.69 1.76 28.34
N SER A 74 -3.06 1.97 27.08
CA SER A 74 -2.85 1.00 26.01
C SER A 74 -1.37 0.99 25.59
N ARG A 75 -0.78 -0.21 25.57
CA ARG A 75 0.54 -0.44 25.01
C ARG A 75 0.51 -0.52 23.47
N GLU A 76 -0.63 -0.89 22.90
CA GLU A 76 -0.80 -1.12 21.47
C GLU A 76 -0.81 0.18 20.66
N GLY A 77 -1.37 1.27 21.21
CA GLY A 77 -1.45 2.57 20.55
C GLY A 77 -0.08 3.14 20.16
N PRO A 78 0.87 3.29 21.11
CA PRO A 78 2.23 3.74 20.82
C PRO A 78 3.00 2.81 19.87
N GLU A 79 2.84 1.48 20.00
CA GLU A 79 3.49 0.49 19.12
C GLU A 79 2.97 0.62 17.68
N PHE A 80 1.65 0.78 17.51
CA PHE A 80 1.03 1.04 16.21
C PHE A 80 1.53 2.34 15.59
N CYS A 81 1.55 3.45 16.35
CA CYS A 81 2.05 4.74 15.85
C CYS A 81 3.51 4.66 15.42
N LYS A 82 4.36 3.96 16.20
CA LYS A 82 5.77 3.72 15.84
C LYS A 82 5.89 2.90 14.55
N ALA A 83 5.12 1.82 14.43
CA ALA A 83 5.12 0.99 13.22
C ALA A 83 4.68 1.79 11.98
N MET A 84 3.60 2.58 12.10
CA MET A 84 3.10 3.42 11.02
C MET A 84 4.09 4.51 10.62
N HIS A 85 4.77 5.13 11.60
CA HIS A 85 5.82 6.11 11.32
C HIS A 85 6.97 5.48 10.53
N GLY A 86 7.44 4.30 10.94
CA GLY A 86 8.43 3.54 10.19
C GLY A 86 7.96 3.22 8.78
N MET A 87 6.73 2.76 8.59
CA MET A 87 6.18 2.50 7.25
C MET A 87 6.17 3.75 6.37
N ILE A 88 5.78 4.91 6.91
CA ILE A 88 5.77 6.19 6.18
C ILE A 88 7.19 6.61 5.82
N GLU A 89 8.14 6.46 6.72
CA GLU A 89 9.56 6.75 6.47
C GLU A 89 10.11 5.86 5.35
N TRP A 90 9.91 4.54 5.44
CA TRP A 90 10.35 3.58 4.41
C TRP A 90 9.64 3.77 3.06
N ALA A 91 8.39 4.22 3.06
CA ALA A 91 7.64 4.49 1.83
C ALA A 91 7.99 5.85 1.21
N GLY A 92 8.33 6.84 2.04
CA GLY A 92 8.67 8.20 1.61
C GLY A 92 10.12 8.36 1.16
N LYS A 93 11.02 7.50 1.66
CA LYS A 93 12.44 7.47 1.28
C LYS A 93 12.65 6.73 -0.06
N ALA A 94 11.94 7.17 -1.10
CA ALA A 94 12.11 6.66 -2.46
C ALA A 94 13.59 6.78 -2.85
N ASN A 95 14.28 5.65 -3.07
CA ASN A 95 15.67 5.69 -3.50
C ASN A 95 15.70 6.13 -4.97
N ILE A 96 16.60 7.05 -5.33
CA ILE A 96 16.73 7.53 -6.72
C ILE A 96 17.12 6.36 -7.63
N SER A 97 17.86 5.38 -7.10
CA SER A 97 18.21 4.13 -7.79
C SER A 97 17.01 3.19 -8.02
N ASP A 98 15.93 3.27 -7.23
CA ASP A 98 14.70 2.49 -7.43
C ASP A 98 13.91 2.98 -8.65
N ALA A 99 13.94 4.29 -8.90
CA ALA A 99 13.32 4.91 -10.07
C ALA A 99 14.20 4.81 -11.32
N PHE A 100 15.52 4.82 -11.14
CA PHE A 100 16.50 4.85 -12.22
C PHE A 100 17.59 3.79 -11.98
N PRO A 101 17.42 2.55 -12.49
CA PRO A 101 18.34 1.44 -12.23
C PRO A 101 19.81 1.68 -12.65
N TRP A 102 20.06 2.65 -13.53
CA TRP A 102 21.41 3.04 -13.96
C TRP A 102 22.12 4.00 -12.99
N LEU A 103 21.39 4.57 -12.02
CA LEU A 103 21.92 5.39 -10.91
C LEU A 103 22.22 4.55 -9.66
N ARG A 104 22.26 3.22 -9.77
CA ARG A 104 22.62 2.30 -8.67
C ARG A 104 23.96 2.58 -8.01
N TRP A 105 24.90 3.20 -8.72
CA TRP A 105 26.21 3.58 -8.17
C TRP A 105 26.14 4.84 -7.27
N LEU A 106 25.03 5.58 -7.28
CA LEU A 106 24.75 6.75 -6.43
C LEU A 106 23.93 6.35 -5.19
N ASP A 107 24.01 5.08 -4.76
CA ASP A 107 23.23 4.61 -3.63
C ASP A 107 23.76 5.19 -2.31
N LEU A 108 22.98 6.11 -1.72
CA LEU A 108 23.28 6.72 -0.43
C LEU A 108 22.72 5.91 0.75
N GLN A 109 21.99 4.82 0.48
CA GLN A 109 21.43 3.95 1.52
C GLN A 109 22.22 2.65 1.75
N GLY A 110 23.26 2.41 0.94
CA GLY A 110 24.16 1.27 1.04
C GLY A 110 23.85 0.17 0.04
#